data_AF-A0A7L2AQ92-F1
#
_entry.id   AF-A0A7L2AQ92-F1
#
_cell.length_a   1.000
_cell.length_b   1.000
_cell.length_c   1.000
_cell.angle_alpha   90.00
_cell.angle_beta   90.00
_cell.angle_gamma   90.00
#
_symmetry.space_group_name_H-M   'P 1'
#
loop_
_entity.id
_entity.type
_entity.pdbx_description
1 polymer ?
#
loop_
_entity_poly.entity_id
_entity_poly.type
_entity_poly.pdbx_seq_one_letter_code
_entity_poly.pdbx_strand_id
1 'polypeptide(L)' 'QCSSTCAGGFQRRVVVCQDENGYTANNCDEKSKPMEQRSCESGPCPQWAYGNWGECTKPCGAGTRTRLVVCQR' A
#
# COMPACT_ATOMS: atom_id res chain seq x y z
N GLN A 1 -1.70 -7.83 -9.12
CA GLN A 1 -2.13 -6.72 -8.24
C GLN A 1 -0.97 -6.34 -7.33
N CYS A 2 -0.73 -5.05 -7.06
CA CYS A 2 0.23 -4.62 -6.04
C CYS A 2 -0.33 -4.91 -4.63
N SER A 3 0.52 -5.29 -3.69
CA SER A 3 0.15 -5.58 -2.29
C SER A 3 -0.40 -4.37 -1.54
N SER A 4 -0.01 -3.17 -1.99
CA SER A 4 -0.32 -1.91 -1.35
C SER A 4 -0.75 -0.89 -2.40
N THR A 5 -1.74 -0.06 -2.08
CA THR A 5 -2.26 0.99 -2.96
C THR A 5 -1.52 2.32 -2.82
N CYS A 6 -0.61 2.42 -1.84
CA CYS A 6 0.26 3.57 -1.59
C CYS A 6 1.56 3.12 -0.87
N ALA A 7 2.55 4.02 -0.83
CA ALA A 7 3.90 3.82 -0.25
C ALA A 7 4.70 2.66 -0.86
N GLY A 8 4.57 2.45 -2.18
CA GLY A 8 5.16 1.30 -2.86
C GLY A 8 4.54 -0.03 -2.43
N GLY A 9 5.02 -1.13 -3.00
CA GLY A 9 4.59 -2.46 -2.61
C GLY A 9 5.21 -3.53 -3.50
N PHE A 10 4.64 -4.73 -3.46
CA PHE A 10 5.07 -5.85 -4.28
C PHE A 10 3.91 -6.55 -4.96
N GLN A 11 4.15 -7.10 -6.14
CA GLN A 11 3.22 -8.00 -6.81
C GLN A 11 3.88 -9.36 -7.01
N ARG A 12 3.08 -10.42 -6.89
CA ARG A 12 3.51 -11.79 -7.09
C ARG A 12 2.82 -12.41 -8.29
N ARG A 13 3.50 -13.34 -8.93
CA ARG A 13 2.97 -14.23 -9.98
C ARG A 13 3.31 -15.66 -9.62
N VAL A 14 2.51 -16.63 -10.03
CA VAL A 14 2.89 -18.03 -9.83
C VAL A 14 3.99 -18.38 -10.83
N VAL A 15 5.04 -19.04 -10.35
CA VAL A 15 6.11 -19.61 -11.18
C VAL A 15 6.09 -21.12 -10.98
N VAL A 16 5.72 -21.86 -12.02
CA VAL A 16 5.72 -23.32 -12.04
C VAL A 16 6.78 -23.83 -13.03
N CYS A 17 7.44 -24.91 -12.65
CA CYS A 17 8.23 -25.71 -13.57
C CYS A 17 7.28 -26.64 -14.34
N GLN A 18 7.38 -26.65 -15.66
CA GLN A 18 6.51 -27.46 -16.53
C GLN A 18 7.32 -28.22 -17.57
N ASP A 19 6.81 -29.39 -17.97
CA ASP A 19 7.35 -30.18 -19.08
C ASP A 19 6.80 -29.70 -20.46
N GLU A 20 7.21 -30.37 -21.54
CA GLU A 20 6.79 -30.04 -22.91
C GLU A 20 5.27 -30.16 -23.15
N ASN A 21 4.57 -30.93 -22.31
CA ASN A 21 3.13 -31.11 -22.36
C ASN A 21 2.38 -30.15 -21.41
N GLY A 22 3.10 -29.33 -20.64
CA GLY A 22 2.54 -28.38 -19.69
C GLY A 22 2.24 -28.96 -18.30
N TYR A 23 2.63 -30.21 -18.02
CA TYR A 23 2.46 -30.80 -16.69
C TYR A 23 3.54 -30.31 -15.73
N THR A 24 3.17 -30.19 -14.44
CA THR A 24 4.10 -29.77 -13.40
C THR A 24 5.29 -30.73 -13.31
N ALA A 25 6.50 -30.17 -13.39
CA ALA A 25 7.75 -30.89 -13.32
C ALA A 25 8.59 -30.41 -12.13
N ASN A 26 9.58 -31.21 -11.73
CA ASN A 26 10.44 -30.94 -10.55
C ASN A 26 11.94 -30.88 -10.91
N ASN A 27 12.29 -30.90 -12.19
CA ASN A 27 13.67 -30.96 -12.69
C ASN A 27 14.20 -29.62 -13.24
N CYS A 28 13.48 -28.51 -13.04
CA CYS A 28 14.00 -27.18 -13.37
C CYS A 28 15.11 -26.78 -12.39
N ASP A 29 16.16 -26.14 -12.90
CA ASP A 29 17.22 -25.59 -12.05
C ASP A 29 16.70 -24.37 -11.26
N GLU A 30 16.78 -24.43 -9.94
CA GLU A 30 16.39 -23.33 -9.04
C GLU A 30 17.15 -22.03 -9.35
N LYS A 31 18.38 -22.10 -9.86
CA LYS A 31 19.14 -20.91 -10.27
C LYS A 31 18.54 -20.21 -11.49
N SER A 32 17.82 -20.95 -12.32
CA SER A 32 17.12 -20.44 -13.49
C SER A 32 15.70 -19.96 -13.18
N LYS A 33 15.21 -20.20 -11.96
CA LYS A 33 13.84 -19.87 -11.55
C LYS A 33 13.60 -18.36 -11.69
N PRO A 34 12.63 -17.94 -12.53
CA PRO A 34 12.31 -16.54 -12.67
C PRO A 34 11.84 -15.92 -11.34
N MET A 35 12.09 -14.62 -11.16
CA MET A 35 11.59 -13.89 -10.01
C MET A 35 10.06 -13.98 -9.94
N GLU A 36 9.58 -14.48 -8.80
CA GLU A 36 8.16 -14.63 -8.48
C GLU A 36 7.53 -13.31 -8.01
N GLN A 37 8.36 -12.46 -7.40
CA GLN A 37 7.97 -11.18 -6.82
C GLN A 37 8.71 -10.05 -7.51
N ARG A 38 8.00 -8.96 -7.80
CA ARG A 38 8.61 -7.69 -8.23
C ARG A 38 8.02 -6.52 -7.46
N SER A 39 8.82 -5.47 -7.27
CA SER A 39 8.33 -4.21 -6.71
C SER A 39 7.30 -3.57 -7.63
N CYS A 40 6.37 -2.83 -7.04
CA CYS A 40 5.45 -1.94 -7.74
C CYS A 40 5.48 -0.59 -7.05
N GLU A 41 5.51 0.46 -7.86
CA GLU A 41 5.41 1.83 -7.38
C GLU A 41 3.94 2.15 -7.12
N SER A 42 3.68 2.57 -5.89
CA SER A 42 2.42 3.13 -5.45
C SER A 42 2.77 4.46 -4.80
N GLY A 43 2.15 5.56 -5.23
CA GLY A 43 2.47 6.91 -4.74
C GLY A 43 2.32 7.07 -3.21
N PRO A 44 2.58 8.25 -2.65
CA PRO A 44 2.48 8.47 -1.20
C PRO A 44 1.10 8.07 -0.67
N CYS A 45 1.08 7.61 0.59
CA CYS A 45 -0.20 7.31 1.24
C CYS A 45 -0.95 8.60 1.56
N PRO A 46 -2.29 8.59 1.46
CA PRO A 46 -3.07 9.72 1.92
C PRO A 46 -2.75 10.04 3.37
N GLN A 47 -2.59 11.32 3.69
CA GLN A 47 -2.28 11.81 5.02
C GLN A 47 -3.38 12.75 5.51
N TRP A 48 -3.56 12.81 6.82
CA TRP A 48 -4.47 13.76 7.44
C TRP A 48 -3.82 15.14 7.50
N ALA A 49 -4.46 16.12 6.90
CA ALA A 49 -4.14 17.52 7.05
C ALA A 49 -5.10 18.18 8.04
N TYR A 50 -4.53 18.88 9.02
CA TYR A 50 -5.29 19.59 10.05
C TYR A 50 -5.26 21.09 9.78
N GLY A 51 -6.43 21.71 9.72
CA GLY A 51 -6.55 23.15 9.72
C GLY A 51 -6.29 23.75 11.11
N ASN A 52 -6.30 25.07 11.18
CA ASN A 52 -6.24 25.79 12.45
C ASN A 52 -7.46 25.46 13.30
N TRP A 53 -7.27 25.50 14.62
CA TRP A 53 -8.39 25.48 15.54
C TRP A 53 -9.21 26.74 15.39
N GLY A 54 -10.53 26.59 15.35
CA GLY A 54 -11.45 27.70 15.50
C GLY A 54 -11.52 28.18 16.95
N GLU A 55 -12.33 29.22 17.13
CA GLU A 55 -12.56 29.84 18.42
C GLU A 55 -13.15 28.87 19.45
N CYS A 56 -12.90 29.15 20.72
CA CYS A 56 -13.54 28.41 21.81
C CYS A 56 -15.03 28.77 21.89
N THR A 57 -15.89 27.78 22.09
CA THR A 57 -17.35 28.02 22.23
C THR A 57 -17.73 28.85 23.45
N LYS A 58 -16.81 29.01 24.41
CA LYS A 58 -17.02 29.81 25.62
C LYS A 58 -15.79 30.67 25.93
N PRO A 59 -16.00 31.90 26.45
CA PRO A 59 -14.91 32.77 26.86
C PRO A 59 -14.23 32.31 28.17
N CYS A 60 -14.90 31.51 29.00
CA CYS A 60 -14.33 30.93 30.22
C CYS A 60 -14.97 29.57 30.58
N GLY A 61 -14.29 28.79 31.42
CA GLY A 61 -14.72 27.44 31.83
C GLY A 61 -14.49 26.37 30.75
N ALA A 62 -15.22 25.26 30.83
CA ALA A 62 -15.09 24.15 29.88
C ALA A 62 -15.85 24.46 28.57
N GLY A 63 -15.10 24.88 27.55
CA GLY A 63 -15.56 25.06 26.17
C GLY A 63 -14.99 24.00 25.22
N THR A 64 -15.39 24.06 23.96
CA THR A 64 -14.92 23.17 22.88
C THR A 64 -14.43 24.02 21.72
N ARG A 65 -13.41 23.54 21.02
CA ARG A 65 -12.94 24.12 19.75
C ARG A 65 -12.97 23.03 18.69
N THR A 66 -13.26 23.41 17.46
CA THR A 66 -13.29 22.51 16.31
C THR A 66 -12.22 22.91 15.32
N ARG A 67 -11.74 21.96 14.52
CA ARG A 67 -10.83 22.22 13.40
C ARG A 67 -11.22 21.36 12.22
N LEU A 68 -10.89 21.82 11.02
CA LEU A 68 -11.05 21.03 9.81
C LEU A 68 -10.00 19.92 9.76
N VAL A 69 -10.40 18.73 9.33
CA VAL A 69 -9.50 17.60 9.05
C VAL A 69 -9.81 17.08 7.66
N VAL A 70 -8.81 17.06 6.78
CA VAL A 70 -8.97 16.63 5.38
C VAL A 70 -8.03 15.46 5.10
N CYS A 71 -8.53 14.44 4.41
CA CYS A 71 -7.69 13.38 3.84
C CYS A 71 -7.10 13.91 2.53
N GLN A 72 -5.79 14.15 2.50
CA GLN A 72 -5.06 14.59 1.32
C GLN A 72 -4.29 13.41 0.74
N ARG A 73 -4.29 13.28 -0.58
CA ARG A 73 -3.56 12.21 -1.29
C ARG A 73 -2.30 12.76 -1.93
#